data_AF-A0A538D7C1-F1
#
_entry.id   AF-A0A538D7C1-F1
#
_cell.length_a   1.000
_cell.length_b   1.000
_cell.length_c   1.000
_cell.angle_alpha   90.00
_cell.angle_beta   90.00
_cell.angle_gamma   90.00
#
_symmetry.space_group_name_H-M   'P 1'
#
loop_
_entity.id
_entity.type
_entity.pdbx_description
1 polymer ?
#
loop_
_entity_poly.entity_id
_entity_poly.type
_entity_poly.pdbx_seq_one_letter_code
_entity_poly.pdbx_strand_id
1 'polypeptide(L)'
;MLHPNSDLLAEGDYETLMNVLQTSFAGTGQPLPGQRGVGIWYVEDGFQTVAPPDKRRFYRGRENDPHPLPAVAPEAHDATGAVDQATQLRDAVLLAYCQPAVTGFLNFGLLDEDRLGGWQSGLLWRDGTRKPSYETFKAVIAEVRRRDTDCSKVQGAPKG
;
A
#
# COMPACT_ATOMS: atom_id res chain seq x y z
N MET A 1 2.98 -4.50 7.58
CA MET A 1 3.11 -5.13 8.91
C MET A 1 3.05 -6.65 8.75
N LEU A 2 3.74 -7.43 9.59
CA LEU A 2 3.67 -8.90 9.62
C LEU A 2 2.54 -9.37 10.54
N HIS A 3 1.85 -10.45 10.19
CA HIS A 3 0.71 -11.00 10.93
C HIS A 3 0.93 -12.49 11.30
N PRO A 4 1.98 -12.84 12.09
CA PRO A 4 2.40 -14.23 12.30
C PRO A 4 1.42 -15.11 13.10
N ASN A 5 0.42 -14.53 13.75
CA ASN A 5 -0.57 -15.23 14.59
C ASN A 5 -2.01 -14.89 14.16
N SER A 6 -2.21 -14.62 12.86
CA SER A 6 -3.51 -14.30 12.28
C SER A 6 -3.77 -15.17 11.06
N ASP A 7 -5.04 -15.38 10.73
CA ASP A 7 -5.46 -15.96 9.45
C ASP A 7 -5.41 -14.92 8.31
N LEU A 8 -4.98 -13.69 8.60
CA LEU A 8 -4.75 -12.61 7.64
C LEU A 8 -3.37 -12.76 6.98
N LEU A 9 -3.35 -12.79 5.64
CA LEU A 9 -2.16 -12.57 4.84
C LEU A 9 -2.26 -11.20 4.17
N ALA A 10 -1.39 -10.27 4.56
CA ALA A 10 -1.28 -8.95 3.96
C ALA A 10 0.03 -8.82 3.15
N GLU A 11 0.26 -7.64 2.56
CA GLU A 11 1.45 -7.33 1.77
C GLU A 11 2.77 -7.70 2.49
N GLY A 12 2.84 -7.48 3.81
CA GLY A 12 4.01 -7.79 4.62
C GLY A 12 4.32 -9.29 4.76
N ASP A 13 3.34 -10.17 4.54
CA ASP A 13 3.44 -11.60 4.84
C ASP A 13 3.95 -12.42 3.64
N TYR A 14 4.85 -11.83 2.84
CA TYR A 14 5.33 -12.41 1.59
C TYR A 14 5.88 -13.83 1.74
N GLU A 15 6.71 -14.09 2.75
CA GLU A 15 7.26 -15.43 3.00
C GLU A 15 6.14 -16.45 3.28
N THR A 16 5.15 -16.07 4.08
CA THR A 16 3.99 -16.91 4.37
C THR A 16 3.18 -17.16 3.10
N LEU A 17 2.93 -16.13 2.28
CA LEU A 17 2.26 -16.27 0.99
C LEU A 17 3.01 -17.24 0.07
N MET A 18 4.32 -17.08 -0.10
CA MET A 18 5.15 -17.94 -0.94
C MET A 18 5.14 -19.39 -0.44
N ASN A 19 5.23 -19.60 0.87
CA ASN A 19 5.17 -20.93 1.48
C ASN A 19 3.81 -21.60 1.25
N VAL A 20 2.70 -20.87 1.40
CA VAL A 20 1.35 -21.38 1.12
C VAL A 20 1.21 -21.76 -0.35
N LEU A 21 1.60 -20.86 -1.27
CA LEU A 21 1.54 -21.14 -2.71
C LEU A 21 2.41 -22.34 -3.10
N GLN A 22 3.63 -22.44 -2.57
CA GLN A 22 4.50 -23.59 -2.79
C GLN A 22 3.86 -24.88 -2.31
N THR A 23 3.27 -24.88 -1.11
CA THR A 23 2.62 -26.06 -0.53
C THR A 23 1.39 -26.46 -1.34
N SER A 24 0.55 -25.49 -1.72
CA SER A 24 -0.69 -25.74 -2.46
C SER A 24 -0.45 -26.24 -3.89
N PHE A 25 0.61 -25.79 -4.56
CA PHE A 25 0.92 -26.18 -5.93
C PHE A 25 2.02 -27.26 -6.03
N ALA A 26 2.55 -27.75 -4.91
CA ALA A 26 3.54 -28.83 -4.90
C ALA A 26 3.01 -30.08 -5.61
N GLY A 27 3.79 -30.62 -6.54
CA GLY A 27 3.42 -31.78 -7.34
C GLY A 27 2.40 -31.50 -8.46
N THR A 28 1.95 -30.25 -8.62
CA THR A 28 1.14 -29.83 -9.77
C THR A 28 2.03 -29.34 -10.93
N GLY A 29 1.43 -29.14 -12.11
CA GLY A 29 2.12 -28.50 -13.25
C GLY A 29 2.12 -26.97 -13.22
N GLN A 30 1.49 -26.35 -12.22
CA GLN A 30 1.33 -24.90 -12.13
C GLN A 30 2.65 -24.26 -11.64
N PRO A 31 3.23 -23.31 -12.38
CA PRO A 31 4.43 -22.61 -11.93
C PRO A 31 4.14 -21.71 -10.72
N LEU A 32 5.09 -21.64 -9.80
CA LEU A 32 5.03 -20.71 -8.67
C LEU A 32 5.33 -19.28 -9.12
N PRO A 33 4.90 -18.25 -8.37
CA PRO A 33 5.37 -16.89 -8.62
C PRO A 33 6.90 -16.80 -8.61
N GLY A 34 7.45 -16.00 -9.53
CA GLY A 34 8.88 -15.94 -9.82
C GLY A 34 9.35 -17.01 -10.83
N GLN A 35 8.49 -17.94 -11.26
CA GLN A 35 8.81 -18.97 -12.25
C GLN A 35 7.97 -18.81 -13.52
N ARG A 36 8.60 -19.10 -14.67
CA ARG A 36 7.93 -19.16 -15.99
C ARG A 36 7.03 -17.94 -16.30
N GLY A 37 7.43 -16.76 -15.82
CA GLY A 37 6.70 -15.50 -16.05
C GLY A 37 5.48 -15.27 -15.16
N VAL A 38 5.20 -16.14 -14.19
CA VAL A 38 4.17 -15.88 -13.17
C VAL A 38 4.71 -14.89 -12.14
N GLY A 39 3.92 -13.86 -11.84
CA GLY A 39 4.23 -12.86 -10.81
C GLY A 39 3.01 -12.56 -9.94
N ILE A 40 3.27 -11.88 -8.83
CA ILE A 40 2.27 -11.40 -7.88
C ILE A 40 1.95 -9.95 -8.20
N TRP A 41 0.65 -9.62 -8.23
CA TRP A 41 0.17 -8.25 -8.36
C TRP A 41 -0.63 -7.90 -7.11
N TYR A 42 -0.22 -6.83 -6.42
CA TYR A 42 -1.07 -6.18 -5.43
C TYR A 42 -2.00 -5.23 -6.18
N VAL A 43 -3.30 -5.59 -6.25
CA VAL A 43 -4.26 -4.94 -7.15
C VAL A 43 -5.14 -3.89 -6.47
N GLU A 44 -5.25 -3.94 -5.13
CA GLU A 44 -6.15 -3.10 -4.34
C GLU A 44 -5.49 -2.67 -3.02
N ASP A 45 -4.27 -2.13 -3.07
CA ASP A 45 -3.61 -1.62 -1.86
C ASP A 45 -4.01 -0.16 -1.61
N GLY A 46 -4.52 0.17 -0.43
CA GLY A 46 -5.07 1.49 -0.17
C GLY A 46 -5.10 1.87 1.30
N PHE A 47 -4.82 3.14 1.58
CA PHE A 47 -4.84 3.70 2.93
C PHE A 47 -5.92 4.79 3.02
N GLN A 48 -6.99 4.51 3.78
CA GLN A 48 -8.14 5.40 3.97
C GLN A 48 -7.70 6.73 4.59
N THR A 49 -8.27 7.84 4.13
CA THR A 49 -7.94 9.18 4.66
C THR A 49 -9.14 9.98 5.12
N VAL A 50 -8.91 10.83 6.13
CA VAL A 50 -9.88 11.84 6.57
C VAL A 50 -9.83 13.04 5.64
N ALA A 51 -10.98 13.40 5.05
CA ALA A 51 -11.11 14.63 4.30
C ALA A 51 -10.95 15.88 5.21
N PRO A 52 -10.08 16.85 4.85
CA PRO A 52 -9.91 18.07 5.63
C PRO A 52 -11.18 18.94 5.59
N PRO A 53 -11.37 19.87 6.56
CA PRO A 53 -12.62 20.61 6.72
C PRO A 53 -13.13 21.30 5.44
N ASP A 54 -12.24 21.86 4.63
CA ASP A 54 -12.55 22.54 3.37
C ASP A 54 -12.98 21.58 2.24
N LYS A 55 -12.73 20.27 2.37
CA LYS A 55 -13.12 19.23 1.41
C LYS A 55 -14.37 18.46 1.83
N ARG A 56 -14.74 18.47 3.10
CA ARG A 56 -15.86 17.67 3.65
C ARG A 56 -17.18 17.77 2.88
N ARG A 57 -17.48 18.94 2.30
CA ARG A 57 -18.70 19.16 1.50
C ARG A 57 -18.83 18.25 0.27
N PHE A 58 -17.71 17.68 -0.20
CA PHE A 58 -17.70 16.76 -1.34
C PHE A 58 -18.03 15.32 -0.96
N TYR A 59 -18.12 15.02 0.34
CA TYR A 59 -18.33 13.68 0.87
C TYR A 59 -19.69 13.56 1.57
N ARG A 60 -20.22 12.34 1.63
CA ARG A 60 -21.55 12.02 2.16
C ARG A 60 -21.50 10.75 2.99
N GLY A 61 -22.41 10.63 3.94
CA GLY A 61 -22.53 9.44 4.79
C GLY A 61 -21.59 9.49 6.00
N ARG A 62 -21.19 8.32 6.49
CA ARG A 62 -20.35 8.17 7.68
C ARG A 62 -19.14 7.31 7.36
N GLU A 63 -17.99 7.77 7.85
CA GLU A 63 -16.72 7.03 7.84
C GLU A 63 -16.90 5.66 8.50
N ASN A 64 -16.35 4.62 7.88
CA ASN A 64 -16.43 3.23 8.35
C ASN A 64 -15.09 2.68 8.87
N ASP A 65 -13.97 3.32 8.54
CA ASP A 65 -12.68 3.03 9.14
C ASP A 65 -12.62 3.68 10.53
N PRO A 66 -12.30 2.94 11.61
CA PRO A 66 -12.10 3.53 12.93
C PRO A 66 -10.82 4.38 13.04
N HIS A 67 -9.85 4.22 12.13
CA HIS A 67 -8.54 4.87 12.16
C HIS A 67 -8.08 5.43 10.80
N PRO A 68 -8.92 6.21 10.08
CA PRO A 68 -8.51 6.84 8.84
C PRO A 68 -7.35 7.81 9.07
N LEU A 69 -6.43 7.86 8.12
CA LEU A 69 -5.18 8.59 8.24
C LEU A 69 -5.33 10.05 7.78
N PRO A 70 -4.52 10.99 8.28
CA PRO A 70 -4.27 12.21 7.53
C PRO A 70 -3.51 11.88 6.23
N ALA A 71 -3.68 12.68 5.18
CA ALA A 71 -2.91 12.50 3.94
C ALA A 71 -1.40 12.69 4.17
N VAL A 72 -1.04 13.67 5.01
CA VAL A 72 0.30 13.90 5.55
C VAL A 72 0.13 14.29 7.02
N ALA A 73 0.92 13.69 7.91
CA ALA A 73 0.91 14.01 9.33
C ALA A 73 1.51 15.40 9.56
N PRO A 74 1.03 16.16 10.57
CA PRO A 74 1.71 17.38 10.99
C PRO A 74 3.15 17.08 11.40
N GLU A 75 4.10 17.97 11.05
CA GLU A 75 5.45 17.94 11.59
C GLU A 75 5.38 18.16 13.11
N ALA A 76 5.42 17.09 13.91
CA ALA A 76 5.50 17.19 15.35
C ALA A 76 6.96 17.20 15.80
N HIS A 77 7.29 18.01 16.80
CA HIS A 77 8.63 18.10 17.38
C HIS A 77 9.15 16.76 17.96
N ASP A 78 8.26 15.79 18.21
CA ASP A 78 8.55 14.45 18.73
C ASP A 78 7.99 13.35 17.78
N ALA A 79 8.16 13.49 16.46
CA ALA A 79 7.57 12.67 15.40
C ALA A 79 8.01 11.18 15.33
N THR A 80 8.19 10.52 16.47
CA THR A 80 8.15 9.05 16.53
C THR A 80 6.69 8.60 16.57
N GLY A 81 6.10 8.29 15.42
CA GLY A 81 4.83 7.54 15.36
C GLY A 81 3.63 8.22 14.70
N ALA A 82 3.79 9.37 14.02
CA ALA A 82 2.69 9.89 13.21
C ALA A 82 2.56 9.06 11.91
N VAL A 83 1.45 8.32 11.78
CA VAL A 83 1.15 7.50 10.60
C VAL A 83 0.28 8.32 9.65
N ASP A 84 0.70 8.45 8.40
CA ASP A 84 -0.02 9.16 7.36
C ASP A 84 -0.07 8.37 6.05
N GLN A 85 -0.94 8.82 5.13
CA GLN A 85 -1.10 8.17 3.84
C GLN A 85 0.20 8.22 3.03
N ALA A 86 0.95 9.32 3.07
CA ALA A 86 2.16 9.51 2.28
C ALA A 86 3.25 8.48 2.62
N THR A 87 3.49 8.25 3.91
CA THR A 87 4.50 7.30 4.40
C THR A 87 4.06 5.87 4.12
N GLN A 88 2.79 5.55 4.36
CA GLN A 88 2.24 4.21 4.08
C GLN A 88 2.31 3.87 2.58
N LEU A 89 1.92 4.79 1.71
CA LEU A 89 2.03 4.64 0.25
C LEU A 89 3.48 4.44 -0.20
N ARG A 90 4.42 5.17 0.39
CA ARG A 90 5.84 5.01 0.10
C ARG A 90 6.33 3.62 0.50
N ASP A 91 6.03 3.24 1.74
CA ASP A 91 6.55 2.00 2.30
C ASP A 91 5.96 0.77 1.61
N ALA A 92 4.67 0.79 1.25
CA ALA A 92 4.03 -0.26 0.46
C ALA A 92 4.70 -0.43 -0.92
N VAL A 93 4.89 0.66 -1.68
CA VAL A 93 5.54 0.57 -3.00
C VAL A 93 6.98 0.02 -2.89
N LEU A 94 7.74 0.43 -1.87
CA LEU A 94 9.10 -0.09 -1.67
C LEU A 94 9.09 -1.56 -1.23
N LEU A 95 8.16 -1.94 -0.38
CA LEU A 95 8.00 -3.31 0.07
C LEU A 95 7.64 -4.23 -1.10
N ALA A 96 6.63 -3.88 -1.90
CA ALA A 96 6.27 -4.57 -3.13
C ALA A 96 7.45 -4.67 -4.10
N TYR A 97 8.20 -3.58 -4.31
CA TYR A 97 9.39 -3.60 -5.18
C TYR A 97 10.47 -4.58 -4.70
N CYS A 98 10.63 -4.72 -3.38
CA CYS A 98 11.64 -5.57 -2.77
C CYS A 98 11.23 -7.04 -2.61
N GLN A 99 10.00 -7.40 -3.00
CA GLN A 99 9.52 -8.78 -2.97
C GLN A 99 9.76 -9.45 -4.34
N PRO A 100 10.63 -10.48 -4.44
CA PRO A 100 11.16 -10.95 -5.72
C PRO A 100 10.13 -11.41 -6.76
N ALA A 101 9.00 -11.98 -6.33
CA ALA A 101 7.95 -12.46 -7.23
C ALA A 101 6.90 -11.39 -7.58
N VAL A 102 6.96 -10.20 -6.97
CA VAL A 102 5.99 -9.12 -7.23
C VAL A 102 6.36 -8.38 -8.51
N THR A 103 5.37 -8.21 -9.38
CA THR A 103 5.56 -7.58 -10.71
C THR A 103 4.54 -6.47 -10.97
N GLY A 104 3.62 -6.21 -10.04
CA GLY A 104 2.60 -5.18 -10.16
C GLY A 104 2.14 -4.66 -8.81
N PHE A 105 1.90 -3.36 -8.73
CA PHE A 105 1.31 -2.67 -7.60
C PHE A 105 0.31 -1.63 -8.13
N LEU A 106 -0.93 -1.69 -7.63
CA LEU A 106 -1.99 -0.76 -7.97
C LEU A 106 -2.54 -0.17 -6.66
N ASN A 107 -2.43 1.15 -6.53
CA ASN A 107 -3.13 1.87 -5.47
C ASN A 107 -4.63 1.77 -5.70
N PHE A 108 -5.37 1.48 -4.64
CA PHE A 108 -6.80 1.36 -4.69
C PHE A 108 -7.45 2.74 -4.75
N GLY A 109 -7.88 3.09 -5.96
CA GLY A 109 -8.50 4.37 -6.28
C GLY A 109 -7.49 5.42 -6.73
N LEU A 110 -7.85 6.19 -7.75
CA LEU A 110 -7.17 7.44 -8.08
C LEU A 110 -7.87 8.63 -7.41
N LEU A 111 -9.21 8.61 -7.45
CA LEU A 111 -10.10 9.61 -6.91
C LEU A 111 -10.87 9.00 -5.75
N ASP A 112 -11.03 9.75 -4.66
CA ASP A 112 -11.88 9.29 -3.57
C ASP A 112 -13.33 9.05 -4.02
N GLU A 113 -13.95 8.04 -3.41
CA GLU A 113 -15.40 7.92 -3.41
C GLU A 113 -16.03 9.06 -2.61
N ASP A 114 -17.21 9.52 -3.05
CA ASP A 114 -17.98 10.54 -2.31
C ASP A 114 -18.63 9.96 -1.05
N ARG A 115 -18.97 8.68 -1.06
CA ARG A 115 -19.53 7.97 0.08
C ARG A 115 -18.44 7.62 1.08
N LEU A 116 -18.54 8.15 2.31
CA LEU A 116 -17.59 7.89 3.41
C LEU A 116 -17.62 6.46 3.95
N GLY A 117 -18.66 5.68 3.62
CA GLY A 117 -18.65 4.23 3.86
C GLY A 117 -17.98 3.45 2.73
N GLY A 118 -17.35 4.16 1.80
CA GLY A 118 -16.58 3.64 0.67
C GLY A 118 -15.09 3.84 0.91
N TRP A 119 -14.36 4.15 -0.15
CA TRP A 119 -12.89 4.25 -0.09
C TRP A 119 -12.39 5.68 -0.30
N GLN A 120 -11.70 6.18 0.71
CA GLN A 120 -10.99 7.46 0.69
C GLN A 120 -9.46 7.24 0.58
N SER A 121 -9.06 6.19 -0.13
CA SER A 121 -7.67 5.80 -0.39
C SER A 121 -7.07 6.40 -1.66
N GLY A 122 -7.84 7.23 -2.38
CA GLY A 122 -7.38 7.87 -3.61
C GLY A 122 -6.17 8.78 -3.39
N LEU A 123 -5.50 9.14 -4.49
CA LEU A 123 -4.45 10.15 -4.52
C LEU A 123 -5.01 11.56 -4.80
N LEU A 124 -6.29 11.63 -5.22
CA LEU A 124 -7.05 12.84 -5.42
C LEU A 124 -8.22 12.86 -4.44
N TRP A 125 -8.47 14.02 -3.83
CA TRP A 125 -9.71 14.30 -3.12
C TRP A 125 -10.89 14.21 -4.07
N ARG A 126 -12.12 14.09 -3.54
CA ARG A 126 -13.32 13.90 -4.35
C ARG A 126 -13.58 15.02 -5.38
N ASP A 127 -13.08 16.23 -5.15
CA ASP A 127 -13.16 17.35 -6.09
C ASP A 127 -12.09 17.31 -7.21
N GLY A 128 -11.31 16.24 -7.29
CA GLY A 128 -10.24 16.03 -8.27
C GLY A 128 -8.93 16.73 -7.94
N THR A 129 -8.86 17.51 -6.86
CA THR A 129 -7.61 18.13 -6.43
C THR A 129 -6.69 17.10 -5.79
N ARG A 130 -5.37 17.29 -5.93
CA ARG A 130 -4.37 16.35 -5.40
C ARG A 130 -4.36 16.35 -3.87
N LYS A 131 -4.21 15.17 -3.30
CA LYS A 131 -3.87 15.04 -1.88
C LYS A 131 -2.41 15.44 -1.63
N PRO A 132 -2.07 15.91 -0.42
CA PRO A 132 -0.68 16.12 -0.02
C PRO A 132 0.25 14.91 -0.25
N SER A 133 -0.29 13.69 -0.14
CA SER A 133 0.42 12.42 -0.39
C SER A 133 0.74 12.14 -1.87
N TYR A 134 0.12 12.87 -2.81
CA TYR A 134 0.24 12.61 -4.25
C TYR A 134 1.69 12.65 -4.74
N GLU A 135 2.45 13.69 -4.35
CA GLU A 135 3.83 13.85 -4.82
C GLU A 135 4.75 12.80 -4.18
N THR A 136 4.48 12.35 -2.96
CA THR A 136 5.22 11.23 -2.32
C THR A 136 5.02 9.93 -3.11
N PHE A 137 3.78 9.59 -3.47
CA PHE A 137 3.50 8.40 -4.27
C PHE A 137 4.17 8.46 -5.65
N LYS A 138 4.11 9.63 -6.31
CA LYS A 138 4.79 9.85 -7.58
C LYS A 138 6.31 9.74 -7.46
N ALA A 139 6.89 10.26 -6.38
CA ALA A 139 8.32 10.22 -6.12
C ALA A 139 8.83 8.79 -5.89
N VAL A 140 8.12 7.98 -5.09
CA VAL A 140 8.50 6.58 -4.85
C VAL A 140 8.39 5.73 -6.12
N ILE A 141 7.38 5.95 -6.97
CA ILE A 141 7.31 5.31 -8.29
C ILE A 141 8.55 5.67 -9.12
N ALA A 142 8.96 6.94 -9.12
CA ALA A 142 10.16 7.34 -9.83
C ALA A 142 11.43 6.70 -9.24
N GLU A 143 11.49 6.52 -7.92
CA GLU A 143 12.59 5.83 -7.22
C GLU A 143 12.73 4.38 -7.66
N VAL A 144 11.68 3.57 -7.52
CA VAL A 144 11.73 2.14 -7.88
C VAL A 144 11.97 1.93 -9.38
N ARG A 145 11.50 2.87 -10.22
CA ARG A 145 11.81 2.85 -11.66
C ARG A 145 13.28 3.08 -11.99
N ARG A 146 14.02 3.83 -11.15
CA ARG A 146 15.48 4.01 -11.31
C ARG A 146 16.26 2.77 -10.86
N ARG A 147 15.65 1.90 -10.05
CA ARG A 147 16.23 0.68 -9.48
C ARG A 147 17.36 0.93 -8.48
N ASP A 148 17.31 2.06 -7.78
CA ASP A 148 18.33 2.48 -6.79
C ASP A 148 17.95 2.13 -5.34
N THR A 149 16.78 1.50 -5.12
CA THR A 149 16.28 1.16 -3.78
C THR A 149 17.11 0.03 -3.15
N ASP A 150 17.67 0.27 -1.96
CA ASP A 150 18.35 -0.73 -1.14
C ASP A 150 17.34 -1.55 -0.32
N CYS A 151 16.98 -2.72 -0.83
CA CYS A 151 15.99 -3.60 -0.20
C CYS A 151 16.40 -4.13 1.18
N SER A 152 17.69 -4.09 1.54
CA SER A 152 18.13 -4.49 2.89
C SER A 152 17.68 -3.51 3.97
N LYS A 153 17.31 -2.28 3.58
CA LYS A 153 16.83 -1.21 4.46
C LYS A 153 15.31 -1.08 4.48
N VAL A 154 14.59 -1.80 3.62
CA VAL A 154 13.13 -1.76 3.57
C VAL A 154 12.56 -2.66 4.65
N GLN A 155 11.79 -2.09 5.57
CA GLN A 155 11.19 -2.84 6.66
C GLN A 155 10.18 -3.87 6.13
N GLY A 156 10.32 -5.13 6.57
CA GLY A 156 9.44 -6.22 6.15
C GLY A 156 9.80 -6.83 4.78
N ALA A 157 10.78 -6.28 4.06
CA ALA A 157 11.27 -6.92 2.85
C ALA A 157 11.92 -8.29 3.17
N PRO A 158 11.76 -9.29 2.28
CA PRO A 158 12.48 -10.56 2.38
C PRO A 158 13.99 -10.33 2.51
N LYS A 159 14.61 -11.03 3.47
CA LYS A 159 16.07 -11.06 3.57
C LYS A 159 16.58 -12.11 2.60
N GLY A 160 17.36 -11.69 1.61
CA GLY A 160 18.03 -12.59 0.67
C GLY A 160 19.01 -13.54 1.33
#